data_AF-A0A924SIP5-F1
#
_entry.id   AF-A0A924SIP5-F1
#
_cell.length_a   1.000
_cell.length_b   1.000
_cell.length_c   1.000
_cell.angle_alpha   90.00
_cell.angle_beta   90.00
_cell.angle_gamma   90.00
#
_symmetry.space_group_name_H-M   'P 1'
#
loop_
_entity.id
_entity.type
_entity.pdbx_description
1 polymer ?
#
loop_
_entity_poly.entity_id
_entity_poly.type
_entity_poly.pdbx_seq_one_letter_code
_entity_poly.pdbx_strand_id
1 'polypeptide(L)'
;MLRWPLPALLAWGGAWALFNGLLRLGLPGISVLLLATAGGAACSLLGTTWWRRGWIAAGFPLSLALSGTVTLPAWSWLLPLALLLLVYPLNAWRDAPLFPTPARALQGLAAAIPLPDGAL
;
A
#
# COMPACT_ATOMS: atom_id res chain seq x y z
N MET A 1 4.30 -13.15 -24.61
CA MET A 1 4.34 -12.57 -23.26
C MET A 1 2.92 -12.28 -22.81
N LEU A 2 2.53 -12.75 -21.61
CA LEU A 2 1.20 -12.47 -21.04
C LEU A 2 1.00 -10.96 -20.86
N ARG A 3 -0.21 -10.46 -21.14
CA ARG A 3 -0.55 -9.03 -21.04
C ARG A 3 -0.58 -8.61 -19.56
N TRP A 4 0.10 -7.53 -19.22
CA TRP A 4 0.02 -6.93 -17.89
C TRP A 4 -1.43 -6.53 -17.57
N PRO A 5 -1.96 -6.75 -16.34
CA PRO A 5 -1.28 -7.18 -15.10
C PRO A 5 -1.33 -8.70 -14.81
N LEU A 6 -1.76 -9.54 -15.77
CA LEU A 6 -1.98 -10.97 -15.54
C LEU A 6 -0.78 -11.73 -14.92
N PRO A 7 0.49 -11.51 -15.36
CA PRO A 7 1.64 -12.16 -14.73
C PRO A 7 1.77 -11.86 -13.24
N ALA A 8 1.44 -10.64 -12.81
CA ALA A 8 1.52 -10.25 -11.41
C ALA A 8 0.46 -10.99 -10.57
N LEU A 9 -0.79 -11.04 -11.06
CA LEU A 9 -1.86 -11.77 -10.39
C LEU A 9 -1.54 -13.26 -10.24
N LEU A 10 -0.95 -13.88 -11.28
CA LEU A 10 -0.49 -15.27 -11.21
C LEU A 10 0.63 -15.47 -10.20
N ALA A 11 1.61 -14.57 -10.16
CA ALA A 11 2.69 -14.61 -9.18
C ALA A 11 2.15 -14.46 -7.74
N TRP A 12 1.21 -13.54 -7.52
CA TRP A 12 0.61 -13.32 -6.21
C TRP A 12 -0.26 -14.50 -5.78
N GLY A 13 -1.10 -15.02 -6.67
CA GLY A 13 -1.92 -16.22 -6.41
C GLY A 13 -1.06 -17.45 -6.14
N GLY A 14 0.04 -17.62 -6.90
CA GLY A 14 1.01 -18.69 -6.69
C GLY A 14 1.72 -18.59 -5.33
N ALA A 15 2.11 -17.38 -4.91
CA ALA A 15 2.72 -17.16 -3.60
C ALA A 15 1.73 -17.45 -2.45
N TRP A 16 0.45 -17.08 -2.60
CA TRP A 16 -0.60 -17.45 -1.64
C TRP A 16 -0.84 -18.96 -1.58
N ALA A 17 -0.86 -19.64 -2.73
CA ALA A 17 -0.99 -21.10 -2.79
C ALA A 17 0.20 -21.78 -2.10
N LEU A 18 1.42 -21.29 -2.35
CA LEU A 18 2.64 -21.76 -1.68
C LEU A 18 2.56 -21.55 -0.17
N PHE A 19 2.18 -20.35 0.29
CA PHE A 19 2.01 -20.03 1.71
C PHE A 19 1.02 -20.98 2.39
N ASN A 20 -0.17 -21.16 1.82
CA ASN A 20 -1.18 -22.08 2.36
C ASN A 20 -0.70 -23.54 2.34
N GLY A 21 -0.01 -23.96 1.28
CA GLY A 21 0.57 -25.30 1.19
C GLY A 21 1.62 -25.55 2.27
N LEU A 22 2.52 -24.60 2.49
CA LEU A 22 3.57 -24.68 3.52
C LEU A 22 2.98 -24.66 4.94
N LEU A 23 1.92 -23.89 5.19
CA LEU A 23 1.19 -23.93 6.46
C LEU A 23 0.57 -25.32 6.72
N ARG A 24 0.01 -25.96 5.69
CA ARG A 24 -0.56 -27.32 5.80
C ARG A 24 0.50 -28.39 6.08
N LEU A 25 1.76 -28.14 5.75
CA LEU A 25 2.88 -29.01 6.08
C LEU A 25 3.38 -28.85 7.53
N GLY A 26 2.79 -27.95 8.31
CA GLY A 26 3.16 -27.74 9.72
C GLY A 26 4.50 -27.02 9.91
N LEU A 27 4.98 -26.31 8.87
CA LEU A 27 6.22 -25.55 8.96
C LEU A 27 6.06 -24.34 9.91
N PRO A 28 7.16 -23.88 10.55
CA PRO A 28 7.14 -22.69 11.40
C PRO A 28 6.71 -21.45 10.61
N GLY A 29 5.87 -20.60 11.20
CA GLY A 29 5.26 -19.45 10.51
C GLY A 29 6.26 -18.50 9.84
N ILE A 30 7.42 -18.26 10.47
CA ILE A 30 8.48 -17.43 9.90
C ILE A 30 9.06 -18.07 8.63
N SER A 31 9.32 -19.37 8.65
CA SER A 31 9.86 -20.11 7.50
C SER A 31 8.87 -20.10 6.34
N VAL A 32 7.57 -20.28 6.63
CA VAL A 32 6.50 -20.21 5.62
C VAL A 32 6.43 -18.82 4.99
N LEU A 33 6.51 -17.77 5.80
CA LEU A 33 6.51 -16.39 5.35
C LEU A 33 7.72 -16.10 4.44
N LEU A 34 8.94 -16.44 4.88
CA LEU A 34 10.16 -16.24 4.11
C LEU A 34 10.14 -16.99 2.78
N LEU A 35 9.71 -18.25 2.78
CA LEU A 35 9.65 -19.07 1.56
C LEU A 35 8.60 -18.56 0.57
N ALA A 36 7.41 -18.18 1.05
CA ALA A 36 6.37 -17.64 0.19
C ALA A 36 6.76 -16.26 -0.39
N THR A 37 7.36 -15.38 0.43
CA THR A 37 7.88 -14.09 -0.03
C THR A 37 9.03 -14.27 -1.02
N ALA A 38 9.98 -15.19 -0.77
CA ALA A 38 11.07 -15.49 -1.68
C ALA A 38 10.56 -16.08 -3.01
N GLY A 39 9.57 -16.97 -2.97
CA GLY A 39 8.92 -17.53 -4.16
C GLY A 39 8.26 -16.44 -5.03
N GLY A 40 7.47 -15.57 -4.40
CA GLY A 40 6.87 -14.42 -5.11
C GLY A 40 7.91 -13.42 -5.65
N ALA A 41 8.97 -13.16 -4.88
CA ALA A 41 10.07 -12.30 -5.31
C ALA A 41 10.88 -12.92 -6.47
N ALA A 42 11.06 -14.24 -6.51
CA ALA A 42 11.68 -14.92 -7.64
C ALA A 42 10.87 -14.74 -8.94
N CYS A 43 9.53 -14.75 -8.85
CA CYS A 43 8.68 -14.43 -9.99
C CYS A 43 8.87 -12.99 -10.51
N SER A 44 9.41 -12.07 -9.70
CA SER A 44 9.74 -10.72 -10.16
C SER A 44 10.81 -10.69 -11.25
N LEU A 45 11.62 -11.74 -11.38
CA LEU A 45 12.61 -11.85 -12.48
C LEU A 45 11.94 -11.89 -13.86
N LEU A 46 10.65 -12.26 -13.93
CA LEU A 46 9.85 -12.26 -15.16
C LEU A 46 9.34 -10.86 -15.56
N GLY A 47 9.49 -9.87 -14.67
CA GLY A 47 9.09 -8.48 -14.92
C GLY A 47 10.10 -7.76 -15.83
N THR A 48 9.61 -7.20 -16.93
CA THR A 48 10.46 -6.54 -17.94
C THR A 48 10.97 -5.16 -17.53
N THR A 49 10.24 -4.43 -16.68
CA THR A 49 10.62 -3.10 -16.20
C THR A 49 10.82 -3.12 -14.70
N TRP A 50 11.69 -2.26 -14.18
CA TRP A 50 11.96 -2.16 -12.74
C TRP A 50 10.67 -2.01 -11.91
N TRP A 51 9.72 -1.20 -12.39
CA TRP A 51 8.40 -1.03 -11.77
C TRP A 51 7.59 -2.33 -11.72
N ARG A 52 7.56 -3.10 -12.81
CA ARG A 52 6.83 -4.38 -12.84
C ARG A 52 7.45 -5.39 -11.88
N ARG A 53 8.78 -5.43 -11.79
CA ARG A 53 9.49 -6.30 -10.83
C ARG A 53 9.13 -5.91 -9.39
N GLY A 54 9.11 -4.61 -9.10
CA GLY A 54 8.68 -4.07 -7.81
C GLY A 54 7.26 -4.50 -7.43
N TRP A 55 6.28 -4.29 -8.31
CA TRP A 55 4.88 -4.69 -8.05
C TRP A 55 4.70 -6.20 -7.90
N ILE A 56 5.41 -7.01 -8.68
CA ILE A 56 5.36 -8.47 -8.55
C ILE A 56 5.90 -8.91 -7.19
N ALA A 57 7.10 -8.43 -6.81
CA ALA A 57 7.76 -8.82 -5.56
C ALA A 57 6.98 -8.36 -4.31
N ALA A 58 6.40 -7.15 -4.35
CA ALA A 58 5.73 -6.57 -3.19
C ALA A 58 4.32 -7.12 -2.94
N GLY A 59 3.66 -7.71 -3.94
CA GLY A 59 2.25 -8.06 -3.84
C GLY A 59 1.91 -9.08 -2.75
N PHE A 60 2.66 -10.19 -2.64
CA PHE A 60 2.44 -11.18 -1.58
C PHE A 60 2.65 -10.58 -0.17
N PRO A 61 3.82 -10.02 0.20
CA PRO A 61 4.02 -9.50 1.55
C PRO A 61 3.05 -8.35 1.89
N LEU A 62 2.69 -7.48 0.93
CA LEU A 62 1.68 -6.44 1.16
C LEU A 62 0.29 -7.04 1.39
N SER A 63 -0.15 -7.96 0.53
CA SER A 63 -1.48 -8.57 0.69
C SER A 63 -1.61 -9.35 2.00
N LEU A 64 -0.54 -10.01 2.46
CA LEU A 64 -0.51 -10.69 3.75
C LEU A 64 -0.54 -9.71 4.93
N ALA A 65 0.18 -8.59 4.83
CA ALA A 65 0.14 -7.54 5.86
C ALA A 65 -1.25 -6.89 5.98
N LEU A 66 -1.98 -6.82 4.87
CA LEU A 66 -3.30 -6.16 4.79
C LEU A 66 -4.48 -7.13 4.95
N SER A 67 -4.28 -8.44 4.90
CA SER A 67 -5.36 -9.44 4.99
C SER A 67 -5.95 -9.59 6.40
N GLY A 68 -5.25 -9.10 7.43
CA GLY A 68 -5.60 -9.33 8.83
C GLY A 68 -5.28 -10.74 9.33
N THR A 69 -4.63 -11.59 8.53
CA THR A 69 -4.26 -12.96 8.93
C THR A 69 -3.05 -12.99 9.86
N VAL A 70 -2.23 -11.94 9.85
CA VAL A 70 -1.08 -11.77 10.74
C VAL A 70 -1.35 -10.58 11.65
N THR A 71 -1.17 -10.79 12.96
CA THR A 71 -1.23 -9.68 13.93
C THR A 71 0.07 -8.90 13.85
N LEU A 72 -0.01 -7.69 13.29
CA LEU A 72 1.12 -6.77 13.25
C LEU A 72 1.09 -5.86 14.48
N PRO A 73 2.23 -5.62 15.13
CA PRO A 73 2.30 -4.62 16.19
C PRO A 73 2.05 -3.23 15.59
N ALA A 74 1.44 -2.33 16.37
CA ALA A 74 1.02 -1.01 15.90
C ALA A 74 2.17 -0.19 15.28
N TRP A 75 3.41 -0.35 15.77
CA TRP A 75 4.57 0.36 15.23
C TRP A 75 4.95 -0.09 13.81
N SER A 76 4.50 -1.25 13.32
CA SER A 76 4.80 -1.69 11.95
C SER A 76 4.25 -0.72 10.89
N TRP A 77 3.20 0.04 11.23
CA TRP A 77 2.66 1.10 10.37
C TRP A 77 3.60 2.31 10.21
N LEU A 78 4.62 2.44 11.05
CA LEU A 78 5.66 3.47 10.88
C LEU A 78 6.55 3.18 9.66
N LEU A 79 6.70 1.93 9.23
CA LEU A 79 7.49 1.57 8.05
C LEU A 79 6.94 2.17 6.75
N PRO A 80 5.66 1.94 6.37
CA PRO A 80 5.10 2.61 5.19
C PRO A 80 5.06 4.13 5.35
N LEU A 81 4.87 4.66 6.57
CA LEU A 81 4.91 6.10 6.82
C LEU A 81 6.31 6.70 6.61
N ALA A 82 7.36 6.00 7.04
CA ALA A 82 8.75 6.37 6.79
C ALA A 82 9.10 6.27 5.30
N LEU A 83 8.64 5.23 4.60
CA LEU A 83 8.80 5.11 3.15
C LEU A 83 8.11 6.27 2.42
N LEU A 84 6.89 6.61 2.82
CA LEU A 84 6.19 7.77 2.31
C LEU A 84 7.02 9.03 2.56
N LEU A 85 7.53 9.25 3.77
CA LEU A 85 8.38 10.41 4.09
C LEU A 85 9.65 10.48 3.24
N LEU A 86 10.29 9.35 2.94
CA LEU A 86 11.49 9.26 2.10
C LEU A 86 11.18 9.57 0.62
N VAL A 87 10.03 9.13 0.12
CA VAL A 87 9.58 9.40 -1.25
C VAL A 87 8.85 10.75 -1.34
N TYR A 88 8.41 11.29 -0.21
CA TYR A 88 7.59 12.49 -0.12
C TYR A 88 8.34 13.65 -0.77
N PRO A 89 7.84 14.17 -1.90
CA PRO A 89 8.57 15.17 -2.64
C PRO A 89 8.33 16.52 -1.96
N LEU A 90 9.09 16.80 -0.90
CA LEU A 90 9.08 18.09 -0.20
C LEU A 90 9.24 19.25 -1.20
N ASN A 91 10.03 19.02 -2.27
CA ASN A 91 10.27 20.01 -3.32
C ASN A 91 9.09 20.18 -4.30
N ALA A 92 8.25 19.16 -4.53
CA ALA A 92 7.10 19.26 -5.45
C ALA A 92 5.87 19.91 -4.79
N TRP A 93 5.82 19.94 -3.46
CA TRP A 93 4.74 20.59 -2.70
C TRP A 93 4.99 22.09 -2.47
N ARG A 94 6.18 22.61 -2.81
CA ARG A 94 6.44 24.05 -2.77
C ARG A 94 5.57 24.83 -3.77
N ASP A 95 5.13 24.15 -4.83
CA ASP A 95 4.22 24.67 -5.86
C ASP A 95 2.74 24.41 -5.55
N ALA A 96 2.44 23.69 -4.47
CA ALA A 96 1.11 23.71 -3.87
C ALA A 96 1.09 24.91 -2.92
N PRO A 97 0.58 26.09 -3.32
CA PRO A 97 0.37 27.17 -2.40
C PRO A 97 -0.56 26.66 -1.30
N LEU A 98 0.02 26.32 -0.15
CA LEU A 98 -0.67 26.41 1.12
C LEU A 98 -1.12 27.86 1.17
N PHE A 99 -2.36 28.13 0.78
CA PHE A 99 -3.04 29.38 1.07
C PHE A 99 -3.53 29.22 2.51
N PRO A 100 -2.73 29.57 3.54
CA PRO A 100 -3.22 29.50 4.91
C PRO A 100 -4.49 30.34 4.96
N THR A 101 -5.61 29.71 5.27
CA THR A 101 -6.87 30.42 5.44
C THR A 101 -6.65 31.41 6.58
N PRO A 102 -6.71 32.73 6.34
CA PRO A 102 -6.47 33.71 7.38
C PRO A 102 -7.40 33.50 8.56
N ALA A 103 -6.94 33.80 9.76
CA ALA A 103 -7.83 33.85 10.90
C ALA A 103 -9.02 34.76 10.55
N ARG A 104 -10.25 34.26 10.77
CA ARG A 104 -11.51 34.97 10.49
C ARG A 104 -11.94 35.04 9.02
N ALA A 105 -11.28 34.34 8.08
CA ALA A 105 -11.66 34.39 6.65
C ALA A 105 -13.10 33.98 6.34
N LEU A 106 -13.73 33.19 7.22
CA LEU A 106 -15.12 32.74 7.09
C LEU A 106 -16.09 33.52 7.99
N GLN A 107 -15.64 34.56 8.70
CA GLN A 107 -16.54 35.40 9.48
C GLN A 107 -17.52 36.12 8.56
N GLY A 108 -18.82 35.99 8.85
CA GLY A 108 -19.88 36.58 8.04
C GLY A 108 -20.33 35.72 6.86
N LEU A 109 -19.71 34.56 6.60
CA LEU A 109 -20.09 33.68 5.48
C LEU A 109 -21.56 33.25 5.55
N ALA A 110 -22.05 32.92 6.75
CA ALA A 110 -23.45 32.54 6.95
C ALA A 110 -24.45 33.68 6.65
N ALA A 111 -24.01 34.94 6.68
CA ALA A 111 -24.82 36.09 6.29
C ALA A 111 -24.73 36.38 4.78
N ALA A 112 -23.65 35.96 4.13
CA ALA A 112 -23.41 36.15 2.70
C ALA A 112 -24.00 35.02 1.84
N ILE A 113 -24.22 33.84 2.41
CA ILE A 113 -24.79 32.68 1.73
C ILE A 113 -26.14 32.34 2.36
N PRO A 114 -27.26 32.52 1.63
CA PRO A 114 -28.56 32.11 2.14
C PRO A 114 -28.58 30.59 2.31
N LEU A 115 -28.77 30.15 3.54
CA LEU A 115 -28.94 28.73 3.87
C LEU A 115 -30.42 28.34 3.74
N PRO A 116 -30.73 27.14 3.25
CA PRO A 116 -32.09 26.61 3.28
C PRO A 116 -32.58 26.44 4.72
N ASP A 117 -33.90 26.52 4.93
CA ASP A 117 -34.52 26.28 6.23
C ASP A 117 -34.11 24.89 6.78
N GLY A 118 -33.52 24.86 7.98
CA GLY A 118 -33.11 23.64 8.68
C GLY A 118 -31.66 23.19 8.46
N ALA A 119 -30.83 23.95 7.74
CA ALA A 119 -29.38 23.68 7.71
C ALA A 119 -28.71 24.15 9.03
N LEU A 120 -27.99 23.24 9.70
CA LEU A 120 -27.17 23.51 10.89
C LEU A 120 -25.73 23.86 10.52
#